data_AF-K9ZD85-F1
#
_entry.id   AF-K9ZD85-F1
#
_cell.length_a   1.000
_cell.length_b   1.000
_cell.length_c   1.000
_cell.angle_alpha   90.00
_cell.angle_beta   90.00
_cell.angle_gamma   90.00
#
_symmetry.space_group_name_H-M   'P 1'
#
loop_
_entity.id
_entity.type
_entity.pdbx_description
1 polymer ?
#
loop_
_entity_poly.entity_id
_entity_poly.type
_entity_poly.pdbx_seq_one_letter_code
_entity_poly.pdbx_strand_id
1 'polypeptide(L)'
;MPQFQIIITAIFCIAIFSCWLVFSKDFNVGIAPIVAIGFLSLSLGLLFWVFLTPSGKNFAQNYNKICNKIQLEKLKIESNYMEMMCDFKNLSTFQQVEEWDKKAQAKIEELINIANNLETEVTQNNKILDYLIMGIKEQYIVFLASIVEKLQEFIDFTPNSPKEQKILLKELKQQKKELQLQKRELIANMRSIQADSRSRSIYAGRDFLGIYNSKLAAHERRRIRYQKEKALRPSEDMKVAIDRQILQIDKDIIWVEKFSE
;
A
#
# COMPACT_ATOMS: atom_id res chain seq x y z
N MET A 1 -17.90 -27.63 -0.34
CA MET A 1 -17.17 -26.64 0.49
C MET A 1 -17.18 -25.29 -0.20
N PRO A 2 -17.85 -24.27 0.35
CA PRO A 2 -18.12 -23.03 -0.38
C PRO A 2 -16.87 -22.13 -0.55
N GLN A 3 -15.81 -22.34 0.24
CA GLN A 3 -14.48 -21.73 -0.01
C GLN A 3 -13.88 -22.10 -1.37
N PHE A 4 -14.17 -23.31 -1.89
CA PHE A 4 -13.70 -23.73 -3.21
C PHE A 4 -14.41 -23.01 -4.35
N GLN A 5 -15.65 -22.56 -4.18
CA GLN A 5 -16.37 -21.86 -5.25
C GLN A 5 -15.72 -20.52 -5.57
N ILE A 6 -15.34 -19.73 -4.57
CA ILE A 6 -14.62 -18.44 -4.78
C ILE A 6 -13.32 -18.67 -5.54
N ILE A 7 -12.56 -19.69 -5.12
CA ILE A 7 -11.28 -20.04 -5.73
C ILE A 7 -11.50 -20.50 -7.18
N ILE A 8 -12.48 -21.36 -7.44
CA ILE A 8 -12.80 -21.87 -8.77
C ILE A 8 -13.24 -20.72 -9.69
N THR A 9 -14.13 -19.83 -9.23
CA THR A 9 -14.60 -18.68 -10.03
C THR A 9 -13.45 -17.71 -10.33
N ALA A 10 -12.58 -17.44 -9.36
CA ALA A 10 -11.40 -16.60 -9.57
C ALA A 10 -10.42 -17.24 -10.57
N ILE A 11 -10.10 -18.53 -10.40
CA ILE A 11 -9.24 -19.28 -11.34
C ILE A 11 -9.85 -19.27 -12.75
N PHE A 12 -11.17 -19.44 -12.86
CA PHE A 12 -11.89 -19.43 -14.13
C PHE A 12 -11.84 -18.05 -14.81
N CYS A 13 -12.05 -16.96 -14.08
CA CYS A 13 -11.92 -15.59 -14.61
C CYS A 13 -10.50 -15.31 -15.10
N ILE A 14 -9.47 -15.71 -14.33
CA ILE A 14 -8.08 -15.53 -14.74
C ILE A 14 -7.78 -16.41 -15.97
N ALA A 15 -8.35 -17.62 -16.06
CA ALA A 15 -8.16 -18.52 -17.20
C ALA A 15 -8.77 -17.91 -18.47
N ILE A 16 -9.99 -17.39 -18.40
CA ILE A 16 -10.63 -16.66 -19.50
C ILE A 16 -9.77 -15.47 -19.94
N PHE A 17 -9.27 -14.68 -18.98
CA PHE A 17 -8.43 -13.53 -19.28
C PHE A 17 -7.12 -13.95 -19.97
N SER A 18 -6.48 -15.02 -19.49
CA SER A 18 -5.26 -15.55 -20.11
C SER A 18 -5.50 -16.09 -21.52
N CYS A 19 -6.62 -16.78 -21.77
CA CYS A 19 -7.01 -17.21 -23.11
C CYS A 19 -7.25 -16.00 -24.02
N TRP A 20 -7.98 -14.99 -23.55
CA TRP A 20 -8.23 -13.77 -24.31
C TRP A 20 -6.93 -13.07 -24.71
N LEU A 21 -5.96 -13.00 -23.80
CA LEU A 21 -4.63 -12.42 -24.04
C LEU A 21 -3.87 -13.17 -25.13
N VAL A 22 -3.87 -14.51 -25.09
CA VAL A 22 -3.20 -15.37 -26.08
C VAL A 22 -3.83 -15.26 -27.47
N PHE A 23 -5.14 -15.02 -27.56
CA PHE A 23 -5.85 -14.85 -28.84
C PHE A 23 -5.88 -13.40 -29.36
N SER A 24 -5.22 -12.45 -28.67
CA SER A 24 -5.10 -11.08 -29.18
C SER A 24 -4.15 -11.03 -30.38
N LYS A 25 -4.50 -10.24 -31.40
CA LYS A 25 -3.78 -10.20 -32.70
C LYS A 25 -2.31 -9.79 -32.59
N ASP A 26 -1.94 -9.11 -31.51
CA ASP A 26 -0.60 -8.59 -31.27
C ASP A 26 0.21 -9.45 -30.27
N PHE A 27 -0.29 -10.64 -29.90
CA PHE A 27 0.34 -11.47 -28.89
C PHE A 27 1.57 -12.20 -29.44
N ASN A 28 2.75 -11.86 -28.90
CA ASN A 28 3.99 -12.54 -29.24
C ASN A 28 4.02 -13.94 -28.60
N VAL A 29 4.05 -14.98 -29.44
CA VAL A 29 4.05 -16.40 -29.05
C VAL A 29 5.18 -16.72 -28.06
N GLY A 30 6.33 -16.03 -28.15
CA GLY A 30 7.46 -16.22 -27.22
C GLY A 30 7.16 -15.84 -25.76
N ILE A 31 6.11 -15.03 -25.52
CA ILE A 31 5.71 -14.56 -24.19
C ILE A 31 4.71 -15.52 -23.52
N ALA A 32 4.12 -16.46 -24.26
CA ALA A 32 3.11 -17.40 -23.75
C ALA A 32 3.56 -18.17 -22.48
N PRO A 33 4.80 -18.72 -22.40
CA PRO A 33 5.26 -19.42 -21.19
C PRO A 33 5.34 -18.51 -19.96
N ILE A 34 5.71 -17.24 -20.15
CA ILE A 34 5.82 -16.24 -19.08
C ILE A 34 4.43 -15.92 -18.52
N VAL A 35 3.44 -15.75 -19.39
CA VAL A 35 2.04 -15.54 -18.99
C VAL A 35 1.49 -16.75 -18.23
N ALA A 36 1.82 -17.97 -18.67
CA ALA A 36 1.41 -19.20 -17.99
C ALA A 36 2.04 -19.34 -16.59
N ILE A 37 3.34 -19.02 -16.43
CA ILE A 37 4.00 -18.99 -15.11
C ILE A 37 3.38 -17.91 -14.21
N GLY A 38 3.13 -16.72 -14.77
CA GLY A 38 2.44 -15.64 -14.07
C GLY A 38 1.06 -16.07 -13.57
N PHE A 39 0.26 -16.74 -14.41
CA PHE A 39 -1.03 -17.32 -14.05
C PHE A 39 -0.93 -18.31 -12.89
N LEU A 40 0.03 -19.25 -12.94
CA LEU A 40 0.24 -20.22 -11.87
C LEU A 40 0.64 -19.55 -10.56
N SER A 41 1.52 -18.55 -10.61
CA SER A 41 1.92 -17.80 -9.41
C SER A 41 0.77 -17.02 -8.79
N LEU A 42 -0.10 -16.39 -9.60
CA LEU A 42 -1.28 -15.66 -9.14
C LEU A 42 -2.34 -16.58 -8.53
N SER A 43 -2.61 -17.73 -9.16
CA SER A 43 -3.56 -18.72 -8.64
C SER A 43 -3.07 -19.34 -7.32
N LEU A 44 -1.78 -19.67 -7.21
CA LEU A 44 -1.16 -20.10 -5.95
C LEU A 44 -1.18 -18.99 -4.90
N GLY A 45 -0.92 -17.74 -5.29
CA GLY A 45 -1.00 -16.58 -4.41
C GLY A 45 -2.40 -16.35 -3.85
N LEU A 46 -3.44 -16.53 -4.66
CA LEU A 46 -4.84 -16.47 -4.23
C LEU A 46 -5.20 -17.61 -3.29
N LEU A 47 -4.77 -18.84 -3.58
CA LEU A 47 -4.93 -19.97 -2.66
C LEU A 47 -4.26 -19.68 -1.32
N PHE A 48 -3.01 -19.22 -1.35
CA PHE A 48 -2.28 -18.82 -0.16
C PHE A 48 -3.02 -17.73 0.61
N TRP A 49 -3.50 -16.69 -0.07
CA TRP A 49 -4.23 -15.60 0.57
C TRP A 49 -5.50 -16.10 1.25
N VAL A 50 -6.35 -16.86 0.55
CA VAL A 50 -7.62 -17.39 1.10
C VAL A 50 -7.38 -18.33 2.28
N PHE A 51 -6.38 -19.21 2.22
CA PHE A 51 -6.19 -20.25 3.24
C PHE A 51 -5.25 -19.88 4.38
N LEU A 52 -4.29 -18.97 4.18
CA LEU A 52 -3.24 -18.72 5.16
C LEU A 52 -3.33 -17.32 5.78
N THR A 53 -3.95 -16.35 5.12
CA THR A 53 -4.11 -15.01 5.70
C THR A 53 -5.42 -14.86 6.47
N PRO A 54 -5.44 -14.13 7.60
CA PRO A 54 -6.67 -13.85 8.33
C PRO A 54 -7.71 -13.09 7.50
N SER A 55 -7.27 -12.15 6.64
CA SER A 55 -8.15 -11.38 5.77
C SER A 55 -8.84 -12.25 4.71
N GLY A 56 -8.09 -13.15 4.06
CA GLY A 56 -8.65 -14.11 3.11
C GLY A 56 -9.64 -15.08 3.74
N LYS A 57 -9.33 -15.60 4.94
CA LYS A 57 -10.26 -16.45 5.70
C LYS A 57 -11.55 -15.73 6.05
N ASN A 58 -11.46 -14.50 6.55
CA ASN A 58 -12.62 -13.69 6.91
C ASN A 58 -13.48 -13.39 5.67
N PHE A 59 -12.85 -13.05 4.54
CA PHE A 59 -13.57 -12.85 3.28
C PHE A 59 -14.32 -14.11 2.85
N ALA A 60 -13.66 -15.27 2.84
CA ALA A 60 -14.28 -16.53 2.44
C ALA A 60 -15.41 -16.95 3.39
N GLN A 61 -15.26 -16.72 4.71
CA GLN A 61 -16.32 -16.97 5.69
C GLN A 61 -17.53 -16.06 5.46
N ASN A 62 -17.30 -14.77 5.24
CA ASN A 62 -18.38 -13.81 4.98
C ASN A 62 -19.12 -14.13 3.68
N TYR A 63 -18.39 -14.43 2.60
CA TYR A 63 -18.98 -14.84 1.33
C TYR A 63 -19.83 -16.11 1.50
N ASN A 64 -19.31 -17.14 2.18
CA ASN A 64 -20.05 -18.37 2.43
C ASN A 64 -21.30 -18.13 3.28
N LYS A 65 -21.22 -17.24 4.28
CA LYS A 65 -22.36 -16.85 5.10
C LYS A 65 -23.45 -16.19 4.25
N ILE A 66 -23.08 -15.30 3.33
CA ILE A 66 -24.01 -14.65 2.40
C ILE A 66 -24.62 -15.69 1.45
N CYS A 67 -23.81 -16.54 0.80
CA CYS A 67 -24.31 -17.57 -0.11
C CYS A 67 -25.25 -18.56 0.58
N ASN A 68 -24.92 -19.02 1.79
CA ASN A 68 -25.78 -19.91 2.56
C ASN A 68 -27.09 -19.22 2.96
N LYS A 69 -27.04 -17.93 3.33
CA LYS A 69 -28.25 -17.15 3.63
C LYS A 69 -29.16 -17.07 2.41
N ILE A 70 -28.61 -16.75 1.24
CA ILE A 70 -29.36 -16.68 -0.03
C ILE A 70 -29.95 -18.06 -0.39
N GLN A 71 -29.18 -19.14 -0.26
CA GLN A 71 -29.68 -20.48 -0.52
C GLN A 71 -30.81 -20.88 0.43
N LEU A 72 -30.69 -20.56 1.71
CA LEU A 72 -31.71 -20.84 2.71
C LEU A 72 -33.00 -20.05 2.43
N GLU A 73 -32.88 -18.76 2.11
CA GLU A 73 -34.03 -17.93 1.74
C GLU A 73 -34.71 -18.45 0.47
N LYS A 74 -33.93 -18.85 -0.55
CA LYS A 74 -34.47 -19.48 -1.76
C LYS A 74 -35.27 -20.74 -1.44
N LEU A 75 -34.72 -21.65 -0.64
CA LEU A 75 -35.41 -22.88 -0.23
C LEU A 75 -36.69 -22.59 0.57
N LYS A 76 -36.67 -21.56 1.43
CA LYS A 76 -37.85 -21.12 2.18
C LYS A 76 -38.94 -20.60 1.25
N ILE A 77 -38.57 -19.82 0.22
CA ILE A 77 -39.52 -19.32 -0.79
C ILE A 77 -40.12 -20.47 -1.59
N GLU A 78 -39.29 -21.42 -2.03
CA GLU A 78 -39.74 -22.61 -2.76
C GLU A 78 -40.69 -23.48 -1.92
N SER A 79 -40.36 -23.70 -0.64
CA SER A 79 -41.21 -24.44 0.30
C SER A 79 -42.56 -23.75 0.50
N ASN A 80 -42.56 -22.43 0.73
CA ASN A 80 -43.79 -21.65 0.91
C ASN A 80 -44.67 -21.68 -0.34
N TYR A 81 -44.06 -21.61 -1.53
CA TYR A 81 -44.76 -21.72 -2.79
C TYR A 81 -45.44 -23.10 -2.93
N MET A 82 -44.72 -24.17 -2.61
CA MET A 82 -45.28 -25.53 -2.67
C MET A 82 -46.42 -25.73 -1.67
N GLU A 83 -46.30 -25.19 -0.45
CA GLU A 83 -47.38 -25.20 0.54
C GLU A 83 -48.63 -24.49 0.00
N MET A 84 -48.46 -23.27 -0.51
CA MET A 84 -49.57 -22.50 -1.10
C MET A 84 -50.25 -23.23 -2.26
N MET A 85 -49.47 -23.91 -3.12
CA MET A 85 -50.01 -24.67 -4.24
C MET A 85 -50.76 -25.92 -3.78
N CYS A 86 -50.34 -26.56 -2.69
CA CYS A 86 -51.07 -27.66 -2.07
C CYS A 86 -52.38 -27.17 -1.44
N ASP A 87 -52.35 -26.07 -0.68
CA ASP A 87 -53.54 -25.44 -0.11
C ASP A 87 -54.55 -25.10 -1.21
N PHE A 88 -54.08 -24.51 -2.31
CA PHE A 88 -54.90 -24.13 -3.46
C PHE A 88 -55.65 -25.33 -4.08
N LYS A 89 -54.98 -26.48 -4.20
CA LYS A 89 -55.59 -27.71 -4.75
C LYS A 89 -56.66 -28.32 -3.85
N ASN A 90 -56.63 -28.03 -2.56
CA ASN A 90 -57.54 -28.57 -1.57
C ASN A 90 -58.73 -27.65 -1.27
N LEU A 91 -58.85 -26.51 -1.97
CA LEU A 91 -59.95 -25.56 -1.80
C LEU A 91 -61.26 -26.19 -2.27
N SER A 92 -62.29 -26.14 -1.42
CA SER A 92 -63.61 -26.74 -1.67
C SER A 92 -64.78 -25.79 -1.45
N THR A 93 -64.56 -24.65 -0.79
CA THR A 93 -65.59 -23.64 -0.52
C THR A 93 -65.10 -22.22 -0.84
N PHE A 94 -66.03 -21.31 -1.13
CA PHE A 94 -65.70 -19.89 -1.40
C PHE A 94 -65.02 -19.19 -0.23
N GLN A 95 -65.37 -19.55 1.01
CA GLN A 95 -64.73 -18.99 2.19
C GLN A 95 -63.24 -19.39 2.27
N GLN A 96 -62.90 -20.65 1.95
CA GLN A 96 -61.50 -21.10 1.90
C GLN A 96 -60.72 -20.37 0.79
N VAL A 97 -61.35 -20.08 -0.34
CA VAL A 97 -60.73 -19.31 -1.43
C VAL A 97 -60.39 -17.89 -0.96
N GLU A 98 -61.28 -17.22 -0.25
CA GLU A 98 -61.04 -15.86 0.27
C GLU A 98 -59.92 -15.83 1.32
N GLU A 99 -59.87 -16.82 2.21
CA GLU A 99 -58.79 -16.96 3.20
C GLU A 99 -57.43 -17.24 2.54
N TRP A 100 -57.42 -18.09 1.51
CA TRP A 100 -56.22 -18.38 0.74
C TRP A 100 -55.73 -17.16 -0.04
N ASP A 101 -56.61 -16.39 -0.66
CA ASP A 101 -56.27 -15.15 -1.38
C ASP A 101 -55.62 -14.12 -0.44
N LYS A 102 -56.18 -13.94 0.76
CA LYS A 102 -55.56 -13.09 1.80
C LYS A 102 -54.16 -13.57 2.20
N LYS A 103 -53.97 -14.89 2.39
CA LYS A 103 -52.65 -15.49 2.68
C LYS A 103 -51.68 -15.28 1.52
N ALA A 104 -52.13 -15.43 0.28
CA ALA A 104 -51.35 -15.23 -0.94
C ALA A 104 -50.89 -13.78 -1.08
N GLN A 105 -51.80 -12.81 -0.92
CA GLN A 105 -51.49 -11.39 -1.00
C GLN A 105 -50.48 -10.97 0.06
N ALA A 106 -50.63 -11.42 1.31
CA ALA A 106 -49.67 -11.16 2.37
C ALA A 106 -48.27 -11.70 2.03
N LYS A 107 -48.18 -12.88 1.39
CA LYS A 107 -46.91 -13.46 0.95
C LYS A 107 -46.29 -12.72 -0.23
N ILE A 108 -47.10 -12.25 -1.18
CA ILE A 108 -46.63 -11.40 -2.27
C ILE A 108 -46.05 -10.09 -1.70
N GLU A 109 -46.72 -9.47 -0.73
CA GLU A 109 -46.24 -8.26 -0.07
C GLU A 109 -44.93 -8.47 0.69
N GLU A 110 -44.79 -9.59 1.42
CA GLU A 110 -43.54 -9.99 2.08
C GLU A 110 -42.39 -10.11 1.05
N LEU A 111 -42.63 -10.75 -0.10
CA LEU A 111 -41.63 -10.92 -1.16
C LEU A 111 -41.24 -9.60 -1.82
N ILE A 112 -42.21 -8.71 -2.06
CA ILE A 112 -41.95 -7.37 -2.60
C ILE A 112 -41.06 -6.58 -1.64
N ASN A 113 -41.34 -6.63 -0.33
CA ASN A 113 -40.53 -5.94 0.67
C ASN A 113 -39.09 -6.49 0.72
N ILE A 114 -38.91 -7.81 0.61
CA ILE A 114 -37.57 -8.43 0.52
C ILE A 114 -36.84 -7.94 -0.74
N ALA A 115 -37.50 -7.91 -1.89
CA ALA A 115 -36.91 -7.47 -3.15
C ALA A 115 -36.45 -6.01 -3.09
N ASN A 116 -37.29 -5.11 -2.56
CA ASN A 116 -36.96 -3.69 -2.41
C ASN A 116 -35.77 -3.49 -1.47
N ASN A 117 -35.73 -4.21 -0.34
CA ASN A 117 -34.60 -4.15 0.59
C ASN A 117 -33.30 -4.59 -0.09
N LEU A 118 -33.31 -5.69 -0.84
CA LEU A 118 -32.12 -6.15 -1.59
C LEU A 118 -31.68 -5.12 -2.63
N GLU A 119 -32.61 -4.49 -3.34
CA GLU A 119 -32.29 -3.43 -4.31
C GLU A 119 -31.62 -2.23 -3.63
N THR A 120 -32.10 -1.81 -2.47
CA THR A 120 -31.47 -0.73 -1.70
C THR A 120 -30.06 -1.09 -1.20
N GLU A 121 -29.84 -2.33 -0.75
CA GLU A 121 -28.50 -2.80 -0.36
C GLU A 121 -27.54 -2.82 -1.56
N VAL A 122 -27.99 -3.29 -2.72
CA VAL A 122 -27.18 -3.31 -3.96
C VAL A 122 -26.79 -1.89 -4.38
N THR A 123 -27.74 -0.96 -4.36
CA THR A 123 -27.47 0.43 -4.74
C THR A 123 -26.50 1.13 -3.77
N GLN A 124 -26.60 0.86 -2.46
CA GLN A 124 -25.63 1.36 -1.48
C GLN A 124 -24.23 0.79 -1.69
N ASN A 125 -24.11 -0.52 -1.92
CA ASN A 125 -22.83 -1.16 -2.17
C ASN A 125 -22.17 -0.64 -3.47
N ASN A 126 -22.95 -0.39 -4.53
CA ASN A 126 -22.43 0.21 -5.76
C ASN A 126 -21.87 1.62 -5.52
N LYS A 127 -22.54 2.45 -4.71
CA LYS A 127 -22.01 3.77 -4.34
C LYS A 127 -20.67 3.66 -3.61
N ILE A 128 -20.57 2.74 -2.64
CA ILE A 128 -19.32 2.49 -1.91
C ILE A 128 -18.21 2.08 -2.88
N LEU A 129 -18.51 1.19 -3.83
CA LEU A 129 -17.57 0.76 -4.85
C LEU A 129 -17.08 1.94 -5.71
N ASP A 130 -17.98 2.82 -6.13
CA ASP A 130 -17.62 4.01 -6.91
C ASP A 130 -16.68 4.95 -6.14
N TYR A 131 -16.92 5.17 -4.85
CA TYR A 131 -16.03 5.96 -4.00
C TYR A 131 -14.64 5.33 -3.88
N LEU A 132 -14.55 4.01 -3.71
CA LEU A 132 -13.27 3.30 -3.64
C LEU A 132 -12.52 3.38 -4.97
N ILE A 133 -13.22 3.18 -6.09
CA ILE A 133 -12.64 3.31 -7.43
C ILE A 133 -12.11 4.73 -7.64
N MET A 134 -12.84 5.76 -7.21
CA MET A 134 -12.42 7.15 -7.31
C MET A 134 -11.14 7.41 -6.51
N GLY A 135 -11.07 6.95 -5.25
CA GLY A 135 -9.88 7.10 -4.42
C GLY A 135 -8.65 6.39 -4.99
N ILE A 136 -8.82 5.19 -5.55
CA ILE A 136 -7.73 4.46 -6.21
C ILE A 136 -7.25 5.22 -7.45
N LYS A 137 -8.18 5.76 -8.26
CA LYS A 137 -7.84 6.55 -9.45
C LYS A 137 -7.03 7.80 -9.07
N GLU A 138 -7.44 8.52 -8.05
CA GLU A 138 -6.74 9.73 -7.59
C GLU A 138 -5.32 9.41 -7.13
N GLN A 139 -5.15 8.36 -6.32
CA GLN A 139 -3.82 7.89 -5.91
C GLN A 139 -2.93 7.51 -7.10
N TYR A 140 -3.51 6.83 -8.10
CA TYR A 140 -2.77 6.43 -9.30
C TYR A 140 -2.38 7.64 -10.16
N ILE A 141 -3.25 8.63 -10.29
CA ILE A 141 -2.96 9.88 -11.02
C ILE A 141 -1.81 10.63 -10.34
N VAL A 142 -1.85 10.80 -9.02
CA VAL A 142 -0.77 11.47 -8.26
C VAL A 142 0.55 10.71 -8.42
N PHE A 143 0.51 9.38 -8.35
CA PHE A 143 1.70 8.55 -8.58
C PHE A 143 2.26 8.72 -9.99
N LEU A 144 1.42 8.65 -11.02
CA LEU A 144 1.85 8.86 -12.41
C LEU A 144 2.42 10.26 -12.63
N ALA A 145 1.79 11.30 -12.08
CA ALA A 145 2.31 12.66 -12.15
C ALA A 145 3.72 12.76 -11.54
N SER A 146 3.94 12.13 -10.38
CA SER A 146 5.27 12.10 -9.74
C SER A 146 6.34 11.37 -10.57
N ILE A 147 5.95 10.36 -11.36
CA ILE A 147 6.86 9.67 -12.28
C ILE A 147 7.19 10.57 -13.46
N VAL A 148 6.18 11.25 -14.03
CA VAL A 148 6.36 12.17 -15.16
C VAL A 148 7.29 13.32 -14.76
N GLU A 149 7.11 13.90 -13.58
CA GLU A 149 8.01 14.94 -13.05
C GLU A 149 9.45 14.46 -12.96
N LYS A 150 9.70 13.27 -12.39
CA LYS A 150 11.05 12.68 -12.31
C LYS A 150 11.65 12.39 -13.67
N LEU A 151 10.84 11.91 -14.62
CA LEU A 151 11.31 11.70 -15.99
C LEU A 151 11.68 13.01 -16.66
N GLN A 152 10.90 14.07 -16.42
CA GLN A 152 11.21 15.41 -16.91
C GLN A 152 12.53 15.93 -16.31
N GLU A 153 12.74 15.76 -15.00
CA GLU A 153 14.02 16.09 -14.36
C GLU A 153 15.20 15.37 -15.03
N PHE A 154 15.05 14.08 -15.36
CA PHE A 154 16.10 13.34 -16.06
C PHE A 154 16.32 13.82 -17.50
N ILE A 155 15.26 14.21 -18.21
CA ILE A 155 15.36 14.80 -19.55
C ILE A 155 16.11 16.12 -19.46
N ASP A 156 15.73 17.00 -18.54
CA ASP A 156 16.37 18.31 -18.35
C ASP A 156 17.83 18.16 -17.89
N PHE A 157 18.14 17.11 -17.14
CA PHE A 157 19.49 16.77 -16.72
C PHE A 157 20.36 16.14 -17.83
N THR A 158 19.75 15.70 -18.94
CA THR A 158 20.48 15.09 -20.04
C THR A 158 21.06 16.18 -20.96
N PRO A 159 22.39 16.31 -21.09
CA PRO A 159 22.98 17.34 -21.94
C PRO A 159 22.67 17.05 -23.41
N ASN A 160 22.13 18.03 -24.14
CA ASN A 160 21.80 17.89 -25.56
C ASN A 160 22.96 18.30 -26.49
N SER A 161 24.05 18.86 -25.93
CA SER A 161 25.24 19.23 -26.68
C SER A 161 26.54 19.07 -25.86
N PRO A 162 27.70 18.90 -26.51
CA PRO A 162 29.01 18.87 -25.81
C PRO A 162 29.30 20.15 -25.03
N LYS A 163 28.72 21.29 -25.43
CA LYS A 163 28.85 22.56 -24.72
C LYS A 163 28.06 22.54 -23.41
N GLU A 164 26.80 22.08 -23.45
CA GLU A 164 25.95 21.90 -22.27
C GLU A 164 26.56 20.88 -21.30
N GLN A 165 27.08 19.76 -21.80
CA GLN A 165 27.79 18.76 -21.01
C GLN A 165 28.93 19.39 -20.20
N LYS A 166 29.78 20.22 -20.83
CA LYS A 166 30.89 20.90 -20.14
C LYS A 166 30.41 21.88 -19.07
N ILE A 167 29.30 22.58 -19.32
CA ILE A 167 28.68 23.49 -18.34
C ILE A 167 28.16 22.69 -17.15
N LEU A 168 27.38 21.64 -17.40
CA LEU A 168 26.81 20.77 -16.38
C LEU A 168 27.90 20.13 -15.50
N LEU A 169 28.98 19.62 -16.11
CA LEU A 169 30.13 19.09 -15.36
C LEU A 169 30.80 20.13 -14.47
N LYS A 170 30.89 21.38 -14.93
CA LYS A 170 31.46 22.48 -14.14
C LYS A 170 30.56 22.79 -12.94
N GLU A 171 29.25 22.82 -13.14
CA GLU A 171 28.26 23.06 -12.08
C GLU A 171 28.28 21.93 -11.03
N LEU A 172 28.23 20.66 -11.46
CA LEU A 172 28.32 19.51 -10.55
C LEU A 172 29.63 19.51 -9.74
N LYS A 173 30.76 19.81 -10.39
CA LYS A 173 32.07 19.92 -9.71
C LYS A 173 32.10 21.09 -8.73
N GLN A 174 31.39 22.18 -9.01
CA GLN A 174 31.25 23.31 -8.09
C GLN A 174 30.38 22.94 -6.88
N GLN A 175 29.19 22.38 -7.10
CA GLN A 175 28.30 21.92 -6.02
C GLN A 175 28.99 20.91 -5.10
N LYS A 176 29.75 19.96 -5.67
CA LYS A 176 30.57 19.02 -4.89
C LYS A 176 31.55 19.75 -3.97
N LYS A 177 32.23 20.80 -4.45
CA LYS A 177 33.16 21.59 -3.64
C LYS A 177 32.44 22.32 -2.51
N GLU A 178 31.29 22.90 -2.79
CA GLU A 178 30.46 23.58 -1.79
C GLU A 178 30.02 22.63 -0.67
N LEU A 179 29.49 21.44 -1.02
CA LEU A 179 29.14 20.41 -0.04
C LEU A 179 30.35 19.91 0.76
N GLN A 180 31.53 19.79 0.12
CA GLN A 180 32.76 19.44 0.84
C GLN A 180 33.18 20.52 1.84
N LEU A 181 32.97 21.79 1.53
CA LEU A 181 33.23 22.90 2.46
C LEU A 181 32.24 22.84 3.64
N GLN A 182 30.94 22.70 3.37
CA GLN A 182 29.92 22.53 4.43
C GLN A 182 30.23 21.34 5.34
N LYS A 183 30.66 20.20 4.77
CA LYS A 183 31.10 19.04 5.53
C LYS A 183 32.29 19.36 6.44
N ARG A 184 33.28 20.13 5.97
CA ARG A 184 34.45 20.53 6.78
C ARG A 184 34.05 21.43 7.93
N GLU A 185 33.19 22.41 7.69
CA GLU A 185 32.65 23.32 8.72
C GLU A 185 31.88 22.53 9.78
N LEU A 186 31.02 21.62 9.35
CA LEU A 186 30.27 20.75 10.25
C LEU A 186 31.21 19.87 11.10
N ILE A 187 32.24 19.29 10.50
CA ILE A 187 33.25 18.50 11.24
C ILE A 187 34.00 19.39 12.25
N ALA A 188 34.32 20.64 11.90
CA ALA A 188 34.93 21.59 12.83
C ALA A 188 34.01 21.89 14.01
N ASN A 189 32.71 22.08 13.77
CA ASN A 189 31.70 22.28 14.82
C ASN A 189 31.54 21.03 15.70
N MET A 190 31.54 19.83 15.13
CA MET A 190 31.53 18.59 15.92
C MET A 190 32.78 18.49 16.80
N ARG A 191 33.96 18.88 16.28
CA ARG A 191 35.21 18.90 17.06
C ARG A 191 35.16 19.92 18.20
N SER A 192 34.56 21.08 18.01
CA SER A 192 34.42 22.08 19.08
C SER A 192 33.49 21.60 20.20
N ILE A 193 32.36 20.96 19.87
CA ILE A 193 31.46 20.31 20.85
C ILE A 193 32.21 19.23 21.63
N GLN A 194 33.02 18.42 20.95
CA GLN A 194 33.83 17.40 21.61
C GLN A 194 34.91 18.01 22.52
N ALA A 195 35.56 19.09 22.11
CA ALA A 195 36.56 19.79 22.90
C ALA A 195 35.95 20.42 24.17
N ASP A 196 34.79 21.07 24.05
CA ASP A 196 34.05 21.63 25.18
C ASP A 196 33.56 20.54 26.14
N SER A 197 33.07 19.41 25.62
CA SER A 197 32.72 18.26 26.48
C SER A 197 33.94 17.72 27.24
N ARG A 198 35.12 17.67 26.61
CA ARG A 198 36.37 17.27 27.27
C ARG A 198 36.78 18.26 28.35
N SER A 199 36.73 19.57 28.07
CA SER A 199 37.08 20.59 29.06
C SER A 199 36.16 20.55 30.28
N ARG A 200 34.84 20.42 30.08
CA ARG A 200 33.87 20.25 31.17
C ARG A 200 34.12 18.98 32.00
N SER A 201 34.55 17.90 31.35
CA SER A 201 34.84 16.64 32.03
C SER A 201 36.11 16.68 32.89
N ILE A 202 37.04 17.61 32.65
CA ILE A 202 38.27 17.78 33.45
C ILE A 202 37.93 18.27 34.86
N TYR A 203 36.93 19.14 34.98
CA TYR A 203 36.50 19.72 36.25
C TYR A 203 35.43 18.89 36.98
N ALA A 204 34.98 17.79 36.39
CA ALA A 204 33.93 16.95 36.96
C ALA A 204 34.36 16.33 38.30
N GLY A 205 33.55 16.55 39.33
CA GLY A 205 33.74 16.07 40.69
C GLY A 205 34.61 16.95 41.58
N ARG A 206 34.96 18.17 41.16
CA ARG A 206 35.56 19.17 42.07
C ARG A 206 34.47 19.99 42.74
N ASP A 207 34.49 20.02 44.06
CA ASP A 207 33.63 20.92 44.85
C ASP A 207 34.21 22.35 44.90
N PHE A 208 33.47 23.32 45.47
CA PHE A 208 33.89 24.72 45.62
C PHE A 208 35.24 24.87 46.36
N LEU A 209 35.55 23.94 47.26
CA LEU A 209 36.83 23.86 47.98
C LEU A 209 37.93 23.07 47.24
N GLY A 210 37.68 22.65 45.99
CA GLY A 210 38.62 21.88 45.18
C GLY A 210 38.75 20.40 45.56
N ILE A 211 37.97 19.93 46.53
CA ILE A 211 37.98 18.55 47.02
C ILE A 211 37.31 17.64 45.97
N TYR A 212 37.97 16.53 45.64
CA TYR A 212 37.48 15.58 44.65
C TYR A 212 36.49 14.58 45.26
N ASN A 213 35.29 14.48 44.68
CA ASN A 213 34.26 13.50 45.05
C ASN A 213 33.98 12.54 43.89
N SER A 214 34.30 11.26 44.06
CA SER A 214 34.19 10.24 43.01
C SER A 214 32.75 9.93 42.58
N LYS A 215 31.79 9.95 43.52
CA LYS A 215 30.36 9.70 43.21
C LYS A 215 29.77 10.87 42.41
N LEU A 216 30.11 12.10 42.80
CA LEU A 216 29.72 13.31 42.08
C LEU A 216 30.36 13.34 40.68
N ALA A 217 31.65 13.04 40.58
CA ALA A 217 32.37 12.96 39.30
C ALA A 217 31.73 11.98 38.31
N ALA A 218 31.32 10.80 38.79
CA ALA A 218 30.66 9.80 37.96
C ALA A 218 29.31 10.28 37.42
N HIS A 219 28.51 10.95 38.26
CA HIS A 219 27.22 11.51 37.86
C HIS A 219 27.39 12.65 36.83
N GLU A 220 28.31 13.59 37.09
CA GLU A 220 28.58 14.71 36.19
C GLU A 220 29.11 14.26 34.84
N ARG A 221 30.02 13.28 34.80
CA ARG A 221 30.52 12.70 33.54
C ARG A 221 29.41 12.06 32.71
N ARG A 222 28.44 11.38 33.35
CA ARG A 222 27.26 10.83 32.64
C ARG A 222 26.40 11.95 32.05
N ARG A 223 26.13 13.00 32.83
CA ARG A 223 25.38 14.17 32.35
C ARG A 223 26.08 14.86 31.17
N ILE A 224 27.38 15.08 31.27
CA ILE A 224 28.20 15.67 30.20
C ILE A 224 28.16 14.78 28.94
N ARG A 225 28.24 13.45 29.09
CA ARG A 225 28.11 12.52 27.97
C ARG A 225 26.76 12.64 27.26
N TYR A 226 25.66 12.62 28.02
CA TYR A 226 24.32 12.76 27.44
C TYR A 226 24.13 14.10 26.74
N GLN A 227 24.63 15.19 27.32
CA GLN A 227 24.58 16.51 26.69
C GLN A 227 25.39 16.56 25.39
N LYS A 228 26.60 15.97 25.40
CA LYS A 228 27.45 15.85 24.22
C LYS A 228 26.77 15.03 23.12
N GLU A 229 26.23 13.86 23.44
CA GLU A 229 25.54 12.99 22.47
C GLU A 229 24.30 13.70 21.89
N LYS A 230 23.50 14.35 22.75
CA LYS A 230 22.36 15.15 22.31
C LYS A 230 22.77 16.29 21.36
N ALA A 231 23.89 16.96 21.65
CA ALA A 231 24.39 18.06 20.83
C ALA A 231 25.04 17.59 19.52
N LEU A 232 25.68 16.42 19.49
CA LEU A 232 26.33 15.86 18.31
C LEU A 232 25.36 15.26 17.30
N ARG A 233 24.27 14.65 17.77
CA ARG A 233 23.29 13.95 16.93
C ARG A 233 22.82 14.72 15.67
N PRO A 234 22.37 15.98 15.75
CA PRO A 234 21.94 16.71 14.55
C PRO A 234 23.08 16.91 13.55
N SER A 235 24.31 17.14 14.02
CA SER A 235 25.48 17.26 13.15
C SER A 235 25.86 15.92 12.51
N GLU A 236 25.75 14.80 13.24
CA GLU A 236 25.97 13.46 12.69
C GLU A 236 24.97 13.13 11.59
N ASP A 237 23.68 13.42 11.82
CA ASP A 237 22.61 13.21 10.83
C ASP A 237 22.84 14.08 9.57
N MET A 238 23.17 15.36 9.75
CA MET A 238 23.50 16.27 8.65
C MET A 238 24.76 15.83 7.89
N LYS A 239 25.79 15.35 8.58
CA LYS A 239 27.01 14.82 7.93
C LYS A 239 26.67 13.64 7.02
N VAL A 240 25.85 12.70 7.50
CA VAL A 240 25.42 11.54 6.72
C VAL A 240 24.59 11.98 5.51
N ALA A 241 23.74 12.99 5.66
CA ALA A 241 22.98 13.56 4.54
C ALA A 241 23.90 14.19 3.47
N ILE A 242 24.89 14.98 3.87
CA ILE A 242 25.89 15.57 2.96
C ILE A 242 26.72 14.49 2.27
N ASP A 243 27.13 13.44 2.99
CA ASP A 243 27.89 12.33 2.42
C ASP A 243 27.09 11.58 1.33
N ARG A 244 25.77 11.43 1.51
CA ARG A 244 24.88 10.86 0.49
C ARG A 244 24.77 11.77 -0.74
N GLN A 245 24.65 13.08 -0.54
CA GLN A 245 24.57 14.04 -1.64
C GLN A 245 25.87 14.07 -2.46
N ILE A 246 27.04 14.08 -1.80
CA ILE A 246 28.34 14.03 -2.48
C ILE A 246 28.45 12.75 -3.32
N LEU A 247 28.04 11.60 -2.75
CA LEU A 247 28.06 10.33 -3.47
C LEU A 247 27.13 10.32 -4.68
N GLN A 248 25.97 10.98 -4.58
CA GLN A 248 25.06 11.13 -5.72
C GLN A 248 25.68 12.00 -6.81
N ILE A 249 26.21 13.17 -6.46
CA ILE A 249 26.92 14.04 -7.42
C ILE A 249 28.08 13.32 -8.09
N ASP A 250 28.81 12.46 -7.37
CA ASP A 250 29.89 11.66 -7.96
C ASP A 250 29.39 10.67 -9.01
N LYS A 251 28.24 10.03 -8.77
CA LYS A 251 27.58 9.18 -9.77
C LYS A 251 27.12 10.00 -10.97
N ASP A 252 26.56 11.18 -10.72
CA ASP A 252 26.04 12.06 -11.76
C ASP A 252 27.19 12.59 -12.64
N ILE A 253 28.33 12.97 -12.05
CA ILE A 253 29.54 13.34 -12.79
C ILE A 253 30.00 12.19 -13.68
N ILE A 254 30.13 10.97 -13.13
CA ILE A 254 30.54 9.80 -13.91
C ILE A 254 29.55 9.53 -15.05
N TRP A 255 28.25 9.72 -14.81
CA TRP A 255 27.22 9.53 -15.82
C TRP A 255 27.32 10.59 -16.94
N VAL A 256 27.42 11.87 -16.59
CA VAL A 256 27.57 12.96 -17.58
C VAL A 256 28.88 12.80 -18.37
N GLU A 257 29.96 12.33 -17.74
CA GLU A 257 31.25 12.08 -18.42
C GLU A 257 31.15 10.97 -19.49
N LYS A 258 30.15 10.07 -19.44
CA LYS A 258 29.94 9.03 -20.47
C LYS A 258 29.41 9.56 -21.81
N PHE A 259 28.84 10.76 -21.84
CA PHE A 259 28.29 11.35 -23.07
C PHE A 259 29.35 11.92 -24.02
N SER A 260 30.64 11.70 -23.76
CA SER A 260 31.70 12.01 -24.72
C SER A 260 31.68 11.03 -25.89
N GLU A 261 31.72 11.56 -27.12
CA GLU A 261 32.16 10.82 -28.32
C GLU A 261 33.54 10.18 -28.13
#